data_AF-A0A7C5JBF1-F1
#
_entry.id   AF-A0A7C5JBF1-F1
#
_cell.length_a   1.000
_cell.length_b   1.000
_cell.length_c   1.000
_cell.angle_alpha   90.00
_cell.angle_beta   90.00
_cell.angle_gamma   90.00
#
_symmetry.space_group_name_H-M   'P 1'
#
loop_
_entity.id
_entity.type
_entity.pdbx_description
1 polymer ?
#
loop_
_entity_poly.entity_id
_entity_poly.type
_entity_poly.pdbx_seq_one_letter_code
_entity_poly.pdbx_strand_id
1 'polypeptide(L)'
;MAFKAVKIGKYTIDIPIIQGGMGVGVSWDQLAGTVSSQGALGVISSVGTGIYHNRDYTEKVMKEGRPYEAENFYSAKVLKIIFDNARKICGDKPLACNVLYASSDYNRIVKDACEAGADMIITGAGLPLTMPEATKEYPDVALIPIVSTAKALRIICRRWKKTHNRLP
;
A
#
# COMPACT_ATOMS: atom_id res chain seq x y z
N MET A 1 -24.35 15.62 10.93
CA MET A 1 -23.44 14.92 11.86
C MET A 1 -22.05 14.96 11.27
N ALA A 2 -21.05 15.50 11.98
CA ALA A 2 -19.66 15.43 11.54
C ALA A 2 -19.08 14.07 11.97
N PHE A 3 -18.49 13.33 11.05
CA PHE A 3 -17.77 12.11 11.39
C PHE A 3 -16.52 12.44 12.21
N LYS A 4 -16.22 11.65 13.23
CA LYS A 4 -15.01 11.84 14.06
C LYS A 4 -13.77 11.34 13.31
N ALA A 5 -12.67 12.07 13.44
CA ALA A 5 -11.37 11.64 12.93
C ALA A 5 -10.99 10.24 13.48
N VAL A 6 -10.28 9.46 12.68
CA VAL A 6 -9.77 8.14 13.04
C VAL A 6 -8.25 8.17 13.17
N LYS A 7 -7.73 7.55 14.23
CA LYS A 7 -6.29 7.40 14.44
C LYS A 7 -5.86 5.98 14.10
N ILE A 8 -4.85 5.84 13.23
CA ILE A 8 -4.27 4.56 12.83
C ILE A 8 -2.76 4.64 13.07
N GLY A 9 -2.26 3.87 14.02
CA GLY A 9 -0.87 4.02 14.50
C GLY A 9 -0.62 5.45 15.02
N LYS A 10 0.38 6.13 14.47
CA LYS A 10 0.69 7.53 14.79
C LYS A 10 -0.07 8.55 13.94
N TYR A 11 -0.75 8.11 12.88
CA TYR A 11 -1.37 8.99 11.89
C TYR A 11 -2.84 9.26 12.22
N THR A 12 -3.28 10.49 11.95
CA THR A 12 -4.67 10.92 12.10
C THR A 12 -5.27 11.15 10.72
N ILE A 13 -6.46 10.59 10.49
CA ILE A 13 -7.26 10.83 9.29
C ILE A 13 -8.49 11.65 9.71
N ASP A 14 -8.55 12.90 9.23
CA ASP A 14 -9.53 13.91 9.68
C ASP A 14 -10.96 13.51 9.30
N ILE A 15 -11.12 13.02 8.07
CA ILE A 15 -12.38 12.49 7.55
C ILE A 15 -12.22 10.96 7.51
N PRO A 16 -12.99 10.16 8.28
CA PRO A 16 -12.80 8.72 8.39
C PRO A 16 -13.33 7.96 7.15
N ILE A 17 -12.87 8.38 5.98
CA ILE A 17 -13.08 7.77 4.68
C ILE A 17 -11.71 7.27 4.22
N ILE A 18 -11.68 6.02 3.79
CA ILE A 18 -10.51 5.39 3.18
C ILE A 18 -10.88 5.05 1.75
N GLN A 19 -10.20 5.67 0.79
CA GLN A 19 -10.37 5.35 -0.62
C GLN A 19 -9.69 4.00 -0.90
N GLY A 20 -10.42 3.00 -1.39
CA GLY A 20 -9.87 1.65 -1.56
C GLY A 20 -8.83 1.54 -2.68
N GLY A 21 -7.70 0.88 -2.44
CA GLY A 21 -6.61 0.73 -3.42
C GLY A 21 -6.97 -0.18 -4.60
N MET A 22 -7.39 0.41 -5.71
CA MET A 22 -7.71 -0.27 -6.97
C MET A 22 -6.53 -0.20 -7.94
N GLY A 23 -5.97 -1.35 -8.32
CA GLY A 23 -4.86 -1.44 -9.28
C GLY A 23 -5.24 -1.11 -10.72
N VAL A 24 -4.27 -1.21 -11.62
CA VAL A 24 -4.46 -1.10 -13.08
C VAL A 24 -5.06 0.26 -13.49
N GLY A 25 -4.42 1.37 -13.12
CA GLY A 25 -4.79 2.69 -13.65
C GLY A 25 -5.75 3.52 -12.82
N VAL A 26 -6.26 3.00 -11.70
CA VAL A 26 -7.32 3.69 -10.93
C VAL A 26 -6.76 4.44 -9.71
N SER A 27 -6.14 3.74 -8.77
CA SER A 27 -5.72 4.31 -7.48
C SER A 27 -4.21 4.53 -7.41
N TRP A 28 -3.74 5.57 -8.08
CA TRP A 28 -2.35 6.04 -8.01
C TRP A 28 -2.29 7.49 -7.54
N ASP A 29 -1.28 8.23 -7.97
CA ASP A 29 -0.89 9.54 -7.47
C ASP A 29 -2.01 10.57 -7.49
N GLN A 30 -2.70 10.73 -8.62
CA GLN A 30 -3.76 11.75 -8.76
C GLN A 30 -4.92 11.49 -7.80
N LEU A 31 -5.47 10.27 -7.79
CA LEU A 31 -6.60 9.93 -6.93
C LEU A 31 -6.19 9.90 -5.45
N ALA A 32 -5.16 9.13 -5.09
CA ALA A 32 -4.75 8.95 -3.70
C ALA A 32 -4.21 10.25 -3.10
N GLY A 33 -3.42 11.00 -3.85
CA GLY A 33 -2.94 12.33 -3.45
C GLY A 33 -4.08 13.31 -3.23
N THR A 34 -5.06 13.37 -4.15
CA THR A 34 -6.21 14.27 -3.99
C THR A 34 -7.09 13.88 -2.81
N VAL A 35 -7.39 12.60 -2.62
CA VAL A 35 -8.16 12.14 -1.44
C VAL A 35 -7.45 12.53 -0.15
N SER A 36 -6.14 12.34 -0.09
CA SER A 36 -5.33 12.70 1.07
C SER A 36 -5.29 14.21 1.28
N SER A 37 -5.19 15.01 0.22
CA SER A 37 -5.24 16.48 0.30
C SER A 37 -6.58 16.99 0.85
N GLN A 38 -7.67 16.24 0.68
CA GLN A 38 -8.98 16.55 1.25
C GLN A 38 -9.20 16.05 2.69
N GLY A 39 -8.20 15.43 3.32
CA GLY A 39 -8.26 14.99 4.74
C GLY A 39 -8.82 13.58 4.96
N ALA A 40 -9.14 12.85 3.88
CA ALA A 40 -9.40 11.41 3.91
C ALA A 40 -8.10 10.61 3.69
N LEU A 41 -8.12 9.28 3.77
CA LEU A 41 -6.94 8.46 3.47
C LEU A 41 -6.94 7.99 2.00
N GLY A 42 -5.97 8.46 1.22
CA GLY A 42 -5.69 7.94 -0.11
C GLY A 42 -4.86 6.66 -0.05
N VAL A 43 -5.17 5.70 -0.93
CA VAL A 43 -4.48 4.40 -0.99
C VAL A 43 -3.95 4.16 -2.39
N ILE A 44 -2.63 4.18 -2.53
CA ILE A 44 -1.93 3.83 -3.78
C ILE A 44 -1.90 2.32 -3.94
N SER A 45 -2.28 1.79 -5.10
CA SER A 45 -2.14 0.36 -5.40
C SER A 45 -0.75 0.05 -5.97
N SER A 46 -0.05 -0.91 -5.34
CA SER A 46 1.21 -1.48 -5.88
C SER A 46 1.00 -2.35 -7.12
N VAL A 47 -0.25 -2.70 -7.43
CA VAL A 47 -0.62 -3.60 -8.52
C VAL A 47 -0.63 -2.84 -9.85
N GLY A 48 0.17 -3.32 -10.81
CA GLY A 48 0.17 -2.82 -12.18
C GLY A 48 0.96 -1.54 -12.37
N THR A 49 1.92 -1.19 -11.49
CA THR A 49 2.69 0.06 -11.62
C THR A 49 3.44 0.13 -12.94
N GLY A 50 3.85 -1.00 -13.53
CA GLY A 50 4.50 -1.00 -14.85
C GLY A 50 3.69 -0.50 -16.03
N ILE A 51 2.36 -0.34 -15.88
CA ILE A 51 1.50 0.25 -16.92
C ILE A 51 1.18 1.73 -16.69
N TYR A 52 1.78 2.34 -15.66
CA TYR A 52 1.67 3.77 -15.38
C TYR A 52 2.10 4.62 -16.58
N HIS A 53 1.38 5.73 -16.82
CA HIS A 53 1.51 6.60 -18.00
C HIS A 53 1.79 5.83 -19.29
N ASN A 54 0.90 4.90 -19.64
CA ASN A 54 1.02 4.12 -20.88
C ASN A 54 2.41 3.47 -21.10
N ARG A 55 3.06 3.02 -20.00
CA ARG A 55 4.34 2.31 -20.01
C ARG A 55 5.58 3.15 -20.26
N ASP A 56 5.52 4.45 -20.01
CA ASP A 56 6.65 5.36 -20.13
C ASP A 56 7.90 4.92 -19.32
N TYR A 57 7.71 4.07 -18.31
CA TYR A 57 8.77 3.62 -17.40
C TYR A 57 9.07 2.12 -17.47
N THR A 58 8.46 1.37 -18.41
CA THR A 58 8.68 -0.08 -18.53
C THR A 58 9.90 -0.36 -19.42
N GLU A 59 10.91 -1.02 -18.87
CA GLU A 59 12.18 -1.23 -19.59
C GLU A 59 12.08 -2.37 -20.63
N LYS A 60 11.14 -3.31 -20.46
CA LYS A 60 10.88 -4.41 -21.41
C LYS A 60 9.38 -4.69 -21.53
N VAL A 61 8.86 -4.64 -22.75
CA VAL A 61 7.47 -4.96 -23.10
C VAL A 61 7.45 -6.20 -24.01
N MET A 62 6.56 -7.17 -23.75
CA MET A 62 6.30 -8.26 -24.69
C MET A 62 5.70 -7.74 -26.01
N LYS A 63 5.76 -8.55 -27.08
CA LYS A 63 5.24 -8.23 -28.43
C LYS A 63 3.77 -7.75 -28.48
N GLU A 64 3.00 -8.00 -27.43
CA GLU A 64 1.58 -7.62 -27.30
C GLU A 64 1.37 -6.43 -26.34
N GLY A 65 2.45 -5.79 -25.91
CA GLY A 65 2.37 -4.76 -24.90
C GLY A 65 1.88 -5.34 -23.57
N ARG A 66 2.51 -6.40 -23.05
CA ARG A 66 2.33 -6.82 -21.66
C ARG A 66 3.65 -6.62 -20.92
N PRO A 67 3.62 -6.20 -19.64
CA PRO A 67 4.84 -6.13 -18.84
C PRO A 67 5.55 -7.48 -18.88
N TYR A 68 6.84 -7.49 -19.24
CA TYR A 68 7.56 -8.72 -19.56
C TYR A 68 7.77 -9.64 -18.34
N GLU A 69 7.53 -9.18 -17.11
CA GLU A 69 7.76 -9.91 -15.86
C GLU A 69 6.93 -9.36 -14.69
N ALA A 70 6.82 -10.13 -13.59
CA ALA A 70 6.21 -9.69 -12.34
C ALA A 70 6.89 -8.43 -11.77
N GLU A 71 8.21 -8.29 -11.93
CA GLU A 71 8.97 -7.10 -11.54
C GLU A 71 8.52 -5.85 -12.29
N ASN A 72 8.16 -5.99 -13.58
CA ASN A 72 7.57 -4.88 -14.33
C ASN A 72 6.15 -4.58 -13.84
N PHE A 73 5.34 -5.61 -13.53
CA PHE A 73 3.97 -5.40 -13.06
C PHE A 73 3.89 -4.80 -11.63
N TYR A 74 4.90 -5.05 -10.79
CA TYR A 74 5.08 -4.49 -9.45
C TYR A 74 6.41 -3.72 -9.36
N SER A 75 6.64 -2.74 -10.23
CA SER A 75 7.90 -2.00 -10.29
C SER A 75 8.08 -1.07 -9.09
N ALA A 76 9.16 -1.25 -8.33
CA ALA A 76 9.56 -0.41 -7.20
C ALA A 76 9.88 1.04 -7.63
N LYS A 77 10.63 1.19 -8.73
CA LYS A 77 10.98 2.50 -9.32
C LYS A 77 9.74 3.31 -9.66
N VAL A 78 8.76 2.67 -10.31
CA VAL A 78 7.51 3.35 -10.69
C VAL A 78 6.63 3.61 -9.47
N LEU A 79 6.60 2.69 -8.50
CA LEU A 79 5.90 2.91 -7.23
C LEU A 79 6.45 4.16 -6.52
N LYS A 80 7.77 4.34 -6.48
CA LYS A 80 8.41 5.54 -5.91
C LYS A 80 7.97 6.81 -6.63
N ILE A 81 7.95 6.82 -7.96
CA ILE A 81 7.48 7.96 -8.76
C ILE A 81 6.01 8.30 -8.43
N ILE A 82 5.15 7.27 -8.34
CA ILE A 82 3.74 7.45 -7.99
C ILE A 82 3.61 8.07 -6.59
N PHE A 83 4.37 7.59 -5.60
CA PHE A 83 4.38 8.18 -4.26
C PHE A 83 4.89 9.63 -4.28
N ASP A 84 5.98 9.91 -4.99
CA ASP A 84 6.54 11.27 -5.09
C ASP A 84 5.54 12.25 -5.73
N ASN A 85 4.81 11.81 -6.76
CA ASN A 85 3.75 12.62 -7.37
C ASN A 85 2.55 12.80 -6.45
N ALA A 86 2.14 11.77 -5.71
CA ALA A 86 1.07 11.89 -4.72
C ALA A 86 1.44 12.89 -3.61
N ARG A 87 2.71 12.87 -3.16
CA ARG A 87 3.25 13.81 -2.17
C ARG A 87 3.24 15.26 -2.67
N LYS A 88 3.47 15.50 -3.97
CA LYS A 88 3.31 16.85 -4.55
C LYS A 88 1.87 17.39 -4.40
N ILE A 89 0.87 16.51 -4.32
CA ILE A 89 -0.55 16.89 -4.19
C ILE A 89 -0.95 17.03 -2.72
N CYS A 90 -0.55 16.08 -1.86
CA CYS A 90 -1.03 16.02 -0.48
C CYS A 90 -0.05 16.53 0.59
N GLY A 91 1.20 16.81 0.23
CA GLY A 91 2.27 17.12 1.18
C GLY A 91 2.50 15.97 2.15
N ASP A 92 2.58 16.30 3.44
CA ASP A 92 2.83 15.36 4.54
C ASP A 92 1.57 14.62 5.02
N LYS A 93 0.43 14.78 4.35
CA LYS A 93 -0.80 14.08 4.73
C LYS A 93 -0.66 12.57 4.51
N PRO A 94 -1.24 11.71 5.37
CA PRO A 94 -1.02 10.27 5.30
C PRO A 94 -1.40 9.65 3.95
N LEU A 95 -0.53 8.79 3.43
CA LEU A 95 -0.75 7.95 2.25
C LEU A 95 -0.54 6.47 2.59
N ALA A 96 -1.46 5.62 2.15
CA ALA A 96 -1.33 4.18 2.29
C ALA A 96 -0.94 3.50 0.98
N CYS A 97 -0.39 2.30 1.06
CA CYS A 97 -0.21 1.41 -0.08
C CYS A 97 -1.05 0.14 0.08
N ASN A 98 -1.79 -0.25 -0.96
CA ASN A 98 -2.39 -1.56 -1.07
C ASN A 98 -1.41 -2.56 -1.70
N VAL A 99 -1.16 -3.66 -1.01
CA VAL A 99 -0.32 -4.77 -1.48
C VAL A 99 -1.09 -6.08 -1.30
N LEU A 100 -1.23 -6.87 -2.37
CA LEU A 100 -1.94 -8.14 -2.31
C LEU A 100 -1.02 -9.23 -1.75
N TYR A 101 -1.48 -9.98 -0.76
CA TYR A 101 -0.71 -11.11 -0.22
C TYR A 101 -0.48 -12.22 -1.26
N ALA A 102 -1.39 -12.34 -2.22
CA ALA A 102 -1.30 -13.33 -3.31
C ALA A 102 -0.23 -12.99 -4.38
N SER A 103 0.44 -11.84 -4.29
CA SER A 103 1.52 -11.48 -5.21
C SER A 103 2.78 -12.33 -4.95
N SER A 104 3.43 -12.80 -6.01
CA SER A 104 4.58 -13.72 -5.93
C SER A 104 5.74 -13.21 -5.06
N ASP A 105 5.95 -11.89 -5.02
CA ASP A 105 7.02 -11.24 -4.26
C ASP A 105 6.51 -10.35 -3.13
N TYR A 106 5.45 -10.79 -2.42
CA TYR A 106 4.76 -9.98 -1.40
C TYR A 106 5.69 -9.19 -0.46
N ASN A 107 6.66 -9.85 0.18
CA ASN A 107 7.54 -9.18 1.15
C ASN A 107 8.40 -8.09 0.48
N ARG A 108 8.87 -8.33 -0.75
CA ARG A 108 9.64 -7.36 -1.53
C ARG A 108 8.75 -6.17 -1.88
N ILE A 109 7.54 -6.39 -2.37
CA ILE A 109 6.56 -5.32 -2.70
C ILE A 109 6.23 -4.49 -1.46
N VAL A 110 6.04 -5.12 -0.30
CA VAL A 110 5.81 -4.41 0.97
C VAL A 110 7.00 -3.53 1.34
N LYS A 111 8.22 -4.04 1.19
CA LYS A 111 9.44 -3.26 1.44
C LYS A 111 9.55 -2.08 0.47
N ASP A 112 9.32 -2.31 -0.82
CA ASP A 112 9.33 -1.28 -1.86
C ASP A 112 8.31 -0.17 -1.55
N ALA A 113 7.13 -0.51 -1.06
CA ALA A 113 6.11 0.46 -0.67
C ALA A 113 6.54 1.30 0.54
N CYS A 114 7.23 0.70 1.51
CA CYS A 114 7.80 1.44 2.64
C CYS A 114 8.91 2.39 2.18
N GLU A 115 9.84 1.91 1.34
CA GLU A 115 10.90 2.71 0.71
C GLU A 115 10.33 3.86 -0.15
N ALA A 116 9.19 3.62 -0.81
CA ALA A 116 8.50 4.63 -1.60
C ALA A 116 7.94 5.78 -0.73
N GLY A 117 7.69 5.52 0.56
CA GLY A 117 7.20 6.49 1.53
C GLY A 117 5.75 6.27 1.95
N ALA A 118 5.26 5.04 1.94
CA ALA A 118 3.94 4.71 2.49
C ALA A 118 3.91 4.90 4.01
N ASP A 119 2.89 5.59 4.52
CA ASP A 119 2.62 5.72 5.96
C ASP A 119 1.91 4.48 6.51
N MET A 120 1.18 3.78 5.65
CA MET A 120 0.44 2.57 6.01
C MET A 120 0.49 1.53 4.89
N ILE A 121 0.57 0.25 5.25
CA ILE A 121 0.42 -0.87 4.31
C ILE A 121 -0.92 -1.55 4.60
N ILE A 122 -1.78 -1.60 3.59
CA ILE A 122 -3.03 -2.33 3.60
C ILE A 122 -2.82 -3.62 2.80
N THR A 123 -3.09 -4.77 3.41
CA THR A 123 -2.95 -6.06 2.72
C THR A 123 -4.21 -6.89 2.83
N GLY A 124 -4.74 -7.30 1.68
CA GLY A 124 -5.80 -8.31 1.57
C GLY A 124 -5.33 -9.59 0.85
N ALA A 125 -6.30 -10.41 0.44
CA ALA A 125 -6.10 -11.64 -0.33
C ALA A 125 -5.19 -12.70 0.33
N GLY A 126 -5.22 -12.81 1.66
CA GLY A 126 -4.52 -13.87 2.39
C GLY A 126 -4.25 -13.54 3.86
N LEU A 127 -3.35 -14.30 4.50
CA LEU A 127 -2.91 -14.07 5.88
C LEU A 127 -1.48 -13.51 5.85
N PRO A 128 -1.28 -12.18 6.05
CA PRO A 128 0.03 -11.54 5.95
C PRO A 128 0.90 -11.81 7.19
N LEU A 129 1.28 -13.06 7.42
CA LEU A 129 2.05 -13.47 8.60
C LEU A 129 3.48 -12.92 8.61
N THR A 130 4.03 -12.59 7.45
CA THR A 130 5.41 -12.09 7.25
C THR A 130 5.51 -10.57 7.17
N MET A 131 4.39 -9.85 7.13
CA MET A 131 4.38 -8.39 6.93
C MET A 131 5.18 -7.61 8.00
N PRO A 132 5.15 -7.96 9.30
CA PRO A 132 5.99 -7.30 10.29
C PRO A 132 7.48 -7.48 10.04
N GLU A 133 7.91 -8.65 9.52
CA GLU A 133 9.32 -8.88 9.17
C GLU A 133 9.72 -8.03 7.96
N ALA A 134 8.86 -7.97 6.94
CA ALA A 134 9.09 -7.15 5.74
C ALA A 134 9.16 -5.65 6.04
N THR A 135 8.61 -5.20 7.17
CA THR A 135 8.53 -3.80 7.60
C THR A 135 9.35 -3.50 8.86
N LYS A 136 10.28 -4.37 9.24
CA LYS A 136 11.05 -4.22 10.50
C LYS A 136 11.88 -2.94 10.57
N GLU A 137 12.37 -2.46 9.42
CA GLU A 137 13.14 -1.21 9.28
C GLU A 137 12.22 0.03 9.27
N TYR A 138 10.90 -0.18 9.25
CA TYR A 138 9.86 0.83 9.13
C TYR A 138 8.86 0.72 10.29
N PRO A 139 9.28 0.94 11.54
CA PRO A 139 8.45 0.72 12.73
C PRO A 139 7.22 1.64 12.77
N ASP A 140 7.32 2.79 12.13
CA ASP A 140 6.30 3.82 12.07
C ASP A 140 5.22 3.61 11.01
N VAL A 141 5.43 2.66 10.09
CA VAL A 141 4.45 2.34 9.05
C VAL A 141 3.34 1.51 9.66
N ALA A 142 2.08 1.96 9.60
CA ALA A 142 0.96 1.21 10.16
C ALA A 142 0.63 -0.02 9.29
N LEU A 143 0.34 -1.16 9.92
CA LEU A 143 0.14 -2.43 9.22
C LEU A 143 -1.31 -2.89 9.33
N ILE A 144 -2.03 -2.89 8.22
CA ILE A 144 -3.49 -3.02 8.19
C ILE A 144 -3.88 -4.27 7.38
N PRO A 145 -3.98 -5.46 8.02
CA PRO A 145 -4.48 -6.65 7.36
C PRO A 145 -6.00 -6.58 7.19
N ILE A 146 -6.49 -6.85 5.97
CA ILE A 146 -7.91 -7.04 5.67
C ILE A 146 -8.26 -8.50 5.95
N VAL A 147 -9.18 -8.73 6.88
CA VAL A 147 -9.63 -10.06 7.30
C VAL A 147 -11.13 -10.21 7.15
N SER A 148 -11.58 -11.40 6.75
CA SER A 148 -13.00 -11.73 6.61
C SER A 148 -13.58 -12.43 7.84
N THR A 149 -12.74 -12.87 8.79
CA THR A 149 -13.19 -13.63 9.96
C THR A 149 -12.41 -13.29 11.22
N ALA A 150 -13.06 -13.41 12.38
CA ALA A 150 -12.40 -13.29 13.69
C ALA A 150 -11.31 -14.35 13.90
N LYS A 151 -11.45 -15.54 13.28
CA LYS A 151 -10.44 -16.60 13.32
C LYS A 151 -9.14 -16.15 12.63
N ALA A 152 -9.24 -15.56 11.45
CA ALA A 152 -8.09 -15.01 10.72
C ALA A 152 -7.39 -13.91 11.54
N LEU A 153 -8.15 -12.96 12.09
CA LEU A 153 -7.61 -11.90 12.95
C LEU A 153 -6.82 -12.48 14.14
N ARG A 154 -7.40 -13.46 14.84
CA ARG A 154 -6.78 -14.12 16.00
C ARG A 154 -5.45 -14.79 15.64
N ILE A 155 -5.37 -15.44 14.47
CA ILE A 155 -4.15 -16.08 13.97
C ILE A 155 -3.06 -15.03 13.73
N ILE A 156 -3.40 -13.93 13.04
CA ILE A 156 -2.48 -12.83 12.76
C ILE A 156 -1.95 -12.24 14.06
N CYS A 157 -2.83 -11.82 14.97
CA CYS A 157 -2.44 -11.23 16.26
C CYS A 157 -1.53 -12.17 17.07
N ARG A 158 -1.88 -13.45 17.17
CA ARG A 158 -1.06 -14.44 17.91
C ARG A 158 0.32 -14.61 17.29
N ARG A 159 0.38 -14.74 15.96
CA ARG A 159 1.66 -14.94 15.24
C ARG A 159 2.55 -13.72 15.40
N TRP A 160 2.04 -12.54 15.07
CA TRP A 160 2.82 -11.31 15.12
C TRP A 160 3.28 -10.95 16.54
N LYS A 161 2.41 -11.10 17.55
CA LYS A 161 2.81 -10.85 18.94
C LYS A 161 3.91 -11.80 19.39
N LYS A 162 3.84 -13.08 18.99
CA LYS A 162 4.84 -14.09 19.35
C LYS A 162 6.19 -13.86 18.68
N THR A 163 6.23 -13.51 17.39
CA THR A 163 7.49 -13.42 16.64
C THR A 163 8.10 -12.03 16.56
N HIS A 164 7.28 -10.98 16.60
CA HIS A 164 7.73 -9.60 16.38
C HIS A 164 7.34 -8.65 17.52
N ASN A 165 6.66 -9.15 18.57
CA ASN A 165 6.08 -8.33 19.63
C ASN A 165 5.18 -7.17 19.11
N ARG A 166 4.61 -7.35 17.92
CA ARG A 166 3.82 -6.35 17.20
C ARG A 166 2.41 -6.87 16.99
N LEU A 167 1.42 -5.98 17.01
CA LEU A 167 0.05 -6.28 16.61
C LEU A 167 -0.29 -5.44 15.37
N PRO A 168 -1.26 -5.89 14.57
CA PRO A 168 -1.93 -5.02 13.60
C PRO A 168 -2.39 -3.70 14.25
#